data_AF-A0A167MQI6-F1
#
_entry.id   AF-A0A167MQI6-F1
#
_cell.length_a   1.000
_cell.length_b   1.000
_cell.length_c   1.000
_cell.angle_alpha   90.00
_cell.angle_beta   90.00
_cell.angle_gamma   90.00
#
_symmetry.space_group_name_H-M   'P 1'
#
loop_
_entity.id
_entity.type
_entity.pdbx_description
1 polymer ?
#
loop_
_entity_poly.entity_id
_entity_poly.type
_entity_poly.pdbx_seq_one_letter_code
_entity_poly.pdbx_strand_id
1 'polypeptide(L)'
;MTSDQRQTIISRLQSNPNAFQHLETFNLTDYRFFEHSDSALWKVLCLLRVPFKHLTLNTTTRGKVDDSYSIYANRILQEFSKTFQRLSVIGFIYNARGQGPTIELSSYYPLLTNLCINGSNVFLDLDDLLGKCVALKQLKVGGKKLLINSDTITKKSKPQHHGLKVLTLEKCSADAKVFNHISFRYRSLKHMTLNTLHVMGPICEKAGCLLLDMAQILSNTLCIDQLYYSTEYGEFGIKCNICRTLLSQLYDAPLSDEKKKFHNIDWLNTYEYYWSSGIYRRKATKLSNKGAKIAYEYYQNFQSKKIGQTLNHGRLCYGGNPEIGYKYKLYRGYGELRLGKIKDVNIICVSDDNE
;
A
#
# COMPACT_ATOMS: atom_id res chain seq x y z
N MET A 1 -36.46 -10.11 -1.46
CA MET A 1 -36.73 -11.48 -1.95
C MET A 1 -37.05 -12.35 -0.74
N THR A 2 -38.15 -13.11 -0.77
CA THR A 2 -38.50 -13.99 0.36
C THR A 2 -37.57 -15.21 0.42
N SER A 3 -37.51 -15.88 1.57
CA SER A 3 -36.73 -17.12 1.74
C SER A 3 -37.15 -18.20 0.72
N ASP A 4 -38.44 -18.31 0.43
CA ASP A 4 -38.98 -19.32 -0.48
C ASP A 4 -38.61 -19.07 -1.95
N GLN A 5 -38.66 -17.80 -2.37
CA GLN A 5 -38.19 -17.38 -3.70
C GLN A 5 -36.70 -17.71 -3.88
N ARG A 6 -35.91 -17.47 -2.83
CA ARG A 6 -34.47 -17.79 -2.82
C ARG A 6 -34.23 -19.29 -3.00
N GLN A 7 -34.95 -20.12 -2.23
CA GLN A 7 -34.78 -21.57 -2.28
C GLN A 7 -35.24 -22.14 -3.64
N THR A 8 -36.28 -21.56 -4.22
CA THR A 8 -36.77 -21.92 -5.57
C THR A 8 -35.75 -21.60 -6.66
N ILE A 9 -35.07 -20.44 -6.59
CA ILE A 9 -34.01 -20.09 -7.54
C ILE A 9 -32.82 -21.04 -7.38
N ILE A 10 -32.42 -21.33 -6.14
CA ILE A 10 -31.33 -22.27 -5.86
C ILE A 10 -31.64 -23.66 -6.42
N SER A 11 -32.84 -24.20 -6.20
CA SER A 11 -33.20 -25.54 -6.69
C SER A 11 -33.23 -25.62 -8.21
N ARG A 12 -33.76 -24.60 -8.90
CA ARG A 12 -33.77 -24.53 -10.37
C ARG A 12 -32.38 -24.42 -10.98
N LEU A 13 -31.46 -23.72 -10.31
CA LEU A 13 -30.08 -23.65 -10.78
C LEU A 13 -29.35 -24.96 -10.52
N GLN A 14 -29.61 -25.62 -9.39
CA GLN A 14 -29.06 -26.95 -9.09
C GLN A 14 -29.51 -28.03 -10.07
N SER A 15 -30.71 -27.91 -10.66
CA SER A 15 -31.15 -28.86 -11.70
C SER A 15 -30.40 -28.74 -13.03
N ASN A 16 -29.60 -27.68 -13.21
CA ASN A 16 -28.73 -27.51 -14.38
C ASN A 16 -27.27 -27.33 -13.93
N PRO A 17 -26.52 -28.42 -13.68
CA PRO A 17 -25.14 -28.34 -13.19
C PRO A 17 -24.18 -27.68 -14.19
N ASN A 18 -24.58 -27.60 -15.46
CA ASN A 18 -23.81 -26.95 -16.53
C ASN A 18 -24.12 -25.45 -16.64
N ALA A 19 -25.04 -24.92 -15.81
CA ALA A 19 -25.30 -23.50 -15.73
C ALA A 19 -24.00 -22.77 -15.38
N PHE A 20 -23.60 -21.84 -16.24
CA PHE A 20 -22.38 -21.05 -16.12
C PHE A 20 -21.05 -21.83 -16.21
N GLN A 21 -21.02 -23.06 -16.75
CA GLN A 21 -19.76 -23.83 -16.89
C GLN A 21 -18.70 -23.11 -17.75
N HIS A 22 -19.13 -22.19 -18.63
CA HIS A 22 -18.26 -21.37 -19.49
C HIS A 22 -18.06 -19.94 -18.95
N LEU A 23 -18.58 -19.63 -17.76
CA LEU A 23 -18.47 -18.29 -17.18
C LEU A 23 -17.10 -18.12 -16.53
N GLU A 24 -16.15 -17.55 -17.28
CA GLU A 24 -14.78 -17.35 -16.80
C GLU A 24 -14.60 -16.01 -16.08
N THR A 25 -15.43 -15.01 -16.42
CA THR A 25 -15.32 -13.64 -15.91
C THR A 25 -16.62 -13.21 -15.25
N PHE A 26 -16.52 -12.68 -14.04
CA PHE A 26 -17.63 -12.08 -13.32
C PHE A 26 -17.24 -10.73 -12.75
N ASN A 27 -18.06 -9.71 -13.00
CA ASN A 27 -17.84 -8.36 -12.52
C ASN A 27 -19.11 -7.83 -11.87
N LEU A 28 -18.98 -7.33 -10.64
CA LEU A 28 -20.07 -6.78 -9.86
C LEU A 28 -19.63 -5.42 -9.29
N THR A 29 -20.22 -4.34 -9.79
CA THR A 29 -19.78 -2.95 -9.53
C THR A 29 -20.84 -2.06 -8.86
N ASP A 30 -21.90 -2.62 -8.27
CA ASP A 30 -22.98 -1.85 -7.62
C ASP A 30 -23.17 -2.30 -6.16
N TYR A 31 -23.06 -1.34 -5.25
CA TYR A 31 -23.11 -1.49 -3.80
C TYR A 31 -24.49 -1.95 -3.28
N ARG A 32 -25.59 -1.57 -3.95
CA ARG A 32 -26.96 -1.85 -3.47
C ARG A 32 -27.29 -3.33 -3.43
N PHE A 33 -26.58 -4.15 -4.19
CA PHE A 33 -26.81 -5.59 -4.19
C PHE A 33 -26.14 -6.30 -3.00
N PHE A 34 -25.09 -5.75 -2.40
CA PHE A 34 -24.36 -6.45 -1.33
C PHE A 34 -25.08 -6.44 0.01
N GLU A 35 -25.91 -5.42 0.28
CA GLU A 35 -26.62 -5.25 1.55
C GLU A 35 -27.54 -6.44 1.91
N HIS A 36 -28.12 -7.11 0.90
CA HIS A 36 -29.09 -8.19 1.11
C HIS A 36 -28.85 -9.45 0.24
N SER A 37 -28.11 -9.35 -0.86
CA SER A 37 -28.01 -10.43 -1.88
C SER A 37 -26.78 -11.32 -1.69
N ASP A 38 -25.83 -10.90 -0.87
CA ASP A 38 -24.48 -11.46 -0.82
C ASP A 38 -24.49 -12.97 -0.50
N SER A 39 -25.34 -13.39 0.44
CA SER A 39 -25.40 -14.81 0.78
C SER A 39 -26.07 -15.67 -0.29
N ALA A 40 -26.93 -15.12 -1.16
CA ALA A 40 -27.71 -15.91 -2.11
C ALA A 40 -26.91 -16.18 -3.39
N LEU A 41 -26.39 -15.11 -4.01
CA LEU A 41 -25.64 -15.19 -5.24
C LEU A 41 -24.36 -16.00 -5.05
N TRP A 42 -23.56 -15.70 -4.01
CA TRP A 42 -22.34 -16.46 -3.75
C TRP A 42 -22.63 -17.92 -3.44
N LYS A 43 -23.68 -18.23 -2.68
CA LYS A 43 -24.06 -19.62 -2.40
C LYS A 43 -24.39 -20.36 -3.70
N VAL A 44 -25.13 -19.73 -4.62
CA VAL A 44 -25.43 -20.30 -5.94
C VAL A 44 -24.14 -20.52 -6.75
N LEU A 45 -23.28 -19.51 -6.87
CA LEU A 45 -22.06 -19.59 -7.67
C LEU A 45 -21.08 -20.66 -7.13
N CYS A 46 -20.94 -20.74 -5.80
CA CYS A 46 -20.16 -21.80 -5.14
C CYS A 46 -20.76 -23.19 -5.38
N LEU A 47 -22.09 -23.34 -5.26
CA LEU A 47 -22.77 -24.62 -5.48
C LEU A 47 -22.60 -25.12 -6.92
N LEU A 48 -22.65 -24.22 -7.90
CA LEU A 48 -22.45 -24.55 -9.31
C LEU A 48 -20.97 -24.75 -9.69
N ARG A 49 -20.04 -24.55 -8.75
CA ARG A 49 -18.58 -24.70 -8.95
C ARG A 49 -18.09 -23.97 -10.20
N VAL A 50 -18.60 -22.76 -10.41
CA VAL A 50 -18.27 -21.97 -11.59
C VAL A 50 -16.74 -21.76 -11.67
N PRO A 51 -16.10 -22.08 -12.81
CA PRO A 51 -14.64 -22.05 -12.93
C PRO A 51 -14.11 -20.63 -13.17
N PHE A 52 -14.40 -19.71 -12.24
CA PHE A 52 -13.99 -18.31 -12.40
C PHE A 52 -12.49 -18.17 -12.54
N LYS A 53 -12.07 -17.56 -13.66
CA LYS A 53 -10.69 -17.11 -13.87
C LYS A 53 -10.53 -15.66 -13.44
N HIS A 54 -11.56 -14.84 -13.61
CA HIS A 54 -11.52 -13.41 -13.38
C HIS A 54 -12.71 -12.97 -12.53
N LEU A 55 -12.44 -12.41 -11.36
CA LEU A 55 -13.46 -11.87 -10.49
C LEU A 55 -13.14 -10.42 -10.13
N THR A 56 -14.11 -9.53 -10.34
CA THR A 56 -14.05 -8.14 -9.88
C THR A 56 -15.27 -7.83 -9.05
N LEU A 57 -15.03 -7.44 -7.80
CA LEU A 57 -16.02 -6.95 -6.85
C LEU A 57 -15.64 -5.52 -6.52
N ASN A 58 -16.49 -4.57 -6.86
CA ASN A 58 -16.27 -3.17 -6.55
C ASN A 58 -17.52 -2.57 -5.90
N THR A 59 -17.41 -2.24 -4.62
CA THR A 59 -18.49 -1.63 -3.84
C THR A 59 -18.25 -0.14 -3.58
N THR A 60 -17.30 0.50 -4.28
CA THR A 60 -17.06 1.93 -4.09
C THR A 60 -18.23 2.76 -4.63
N THR A 61 -18.66 3.74 -3.85
CA THR A 61 -19.67 4.72 -4.26
C THR A 61 -18.98 6.07 -4.45
N ARG A 62 -19.07 6.64 -5.65
CA ARG A 62 -18.38 7.90 -6.01
C ARG A 62 -16.88 7.86 -5.65
N GLY A 63 -16.23 6.74 -5.95
CA GLY A 63 -14.79 6.55 -5.67
C GLY A 63 -14.42 6.33 -4.21
N LYS A 64 -15.39 6.31 -3.28
CA LYS A 64 -15.16 6.14 -1.84
C LYS A 64 -15.58 4.75 -1.38
N VAL A 65 -14.82 4.22 -0.42
CA VAL A 65 -15.15 2.97 0.27
C VAL A 65 -16.42 3.20 1.09
N ASP A 66 -17.42 2.36 0.91
CA ASP A 66 -18.61 2.35 1.77
C ASP A 66 -18.31 1.50 3.00
N ASP A 67 -18.29 2.15 4.15
CA ASP A 67 -18.05 1.57 5.45
C ASP A 67 -19.33 1.08 6.16
N SER A 68 -20.40 0.90 5.41
CA SER A 68 -21.63 0.29 5.92
C SER A 68 -21.60 -1.24 5.85
N TYR A 69 -20.79 -1.82 4.94
CA TYR A 69 -20.84 -3.27 4.67
C TYR A 69 -19.49 -3.97 4.73
N SER A 70 -19.50 -5.14 5.40
CA SER A 70 -18.36 -6.06 5.44
C SER A 70 -18.57 -7.20 4.44
N ILE A 71 -17.57 -7.48 3.61
CA ILE A 71 -17.56 -8.66 2.75
C ILE A 71 -16.72 -9.77 3.38
N TYR A 72 -17.22 -11.01 3.33
CA TYR A 72 -16.45 -12.19 3.73
C TYR A 72 -15.55 -12.66 2.58
N ALA A 73 -14.58 -11.82 2.18
CA ALA A 73 -13.72 -12.10 1.02
C ALA A 73 -12.98 -13.45 1.12
N ASN A 74 -12.60 -13.89 2.33
CA ASN A 74 -11.91 -15.17 2.54
C ASN A 74 -12.70 -16.37 2.02
N ARG A 75 -14.02 -16.33 2.18
CA ARG A 75 -14.88 -17.40 1.68
C ARG A 75 -14.83 -17.48 0.16
N ILE A 76 -14.98 -16.34 -0.51
CA ILE A 76 -14.94 -16.25 -1.97
C ILE A 76 -13.56 -16.69 -2.50
N LEU A 77 -12.50 -16.20 -1.86
CA LEU A 77 -11.12 -16.58 -2.13
C LEU A 77 -10.91 -18.09 -2.07
N GLN A 78 -11.34 -18.72 -0.97
CA GLN A 78 -11.15 -20.15 -0.74
C GLN A 78 -11.83 -21.03 -1.80
N GLU A 79 -13.08 -20.73 -2.15
CA GLU A 79 -13.92 -21.56 -3.02
C GLU A 79 -13.36 -21.67 -4.45
N PHE A 80 -12.74 -20.60 -4.97
CA PHE A 80 -12.24 -20.54 -6.35
C PHE A 80 -10.71 -20.49 -6.43
N SER A 81 -10.03 -20.88 -5.34
CA SER A 81 -8.57 -20.78 -5.19
C SER A 81 -7.78 -21.45 -6.32
N LYS A 82 -8.30 -22.55 -6.88
CA LYS A 82 -7.64 -23.31 -7.95
C LYS A 82 -7.82 -22.72 -9.35
N THR A 83 -8.81 -21.86 -9.57
CA THR A 83 -9.17 -21.37 -10.91
C THR A 83 -8.82 -19.90 -11.12
N PHE A 84 -8.75 -19.11 -10.04
CA PHE A 84 -8.50 -17.68 -10.16
C PHE A 84 -7.15 -17.37 -10.81
N GLN A 85 -7.22 -16.56 -11.85
CA GLN A 85 -6.07 -15.91 -12.49
C GLN A 85 -6.00 -14.43 -12.14
N ARG A 86 -7.15 -13.78 -11.97
CA ARG A 86 -7.27 -12.37 -11.60
C ARG A 86 -8.37 -12.21 -10.57
N LEU A 87 -8.04 -11.56 -9.46
CA LEU A 87 -9.00 -11.19 -8.44
C LEU A 87 -8.84 -9.71 -8.11
N SER A 88 -9.95 -8.98 -8.14
CA SER A 88 -10.03 -7.60 -7.71
C SER A 88 -11.19 -7.47 -6.74
N VAL A 89 -10.89 -7.09 -5.51
CA VAL A 89 -11.87 -6.78 -4.50
C VAL A 89 -11.55 -5.33 -4.10
N ILE A 90 -12.50 -4.42 -4.34
CA ILE A 90 -12.40 -3.00 -4.00
C ILE A 90 -13.65 -2.53 -3.22
N GLY A 91 -13.48 -1.62 -2.26
CA GLY A 91 -14.57 -0.80 -1.72
C GLY A 91 -15.27 -1.29 -0.46
N PHE A 92 -14.73 -2.27 0.24
CA PHE A 92 -15.34 -2.88 1.44
C PHE A 92 -14.59 -2.55 2.73
N ILE A 93 -15.26 -2.72 3.86
CA ILE A 93 -14.57 -2.92 5.14
C ILE A 93 -14.23 -4.39 5.32
N TYR A 94 -13.01 -4.63 5.76
CA TYR A 94 -12.62 -5.94 6.24
C TYR A 94 -12.89 -6.08 7.75
N ASN A 95 -13.71 -7.08 8.12
CA ASN A 95 -14.03 -7.47 9.51
C ASN A 95 -14.48 -6.32 10.44
N ALA A 96 -15.73 -5.85 10.29
CA ALA A 96 -16.31 -4.82 11.16
C ALA A 96 -16.56 -5.26 12.63
N ARG A 97 -16.48 -6.56 12.95
CA ARG A 97 -16.92 -7.15 14.23
C ARG A 97 -15.80 -7.62 15.18
N GLY A 98 -14.65 -6.94 15.18
CA GLY A 98 -13.60 -7.17 16.18
C GLY A 98 -12.77 -8.45 16.02
N GLN A 99 -12.94 -9.20 14.92
CA GLN A 99 -11.99 -10.24 14.53
C GLN A 99 -10.70 -9.61 14.02
N GLY A 100 -9.60 -10.38 14.05
CA GLY A 100 -8.33 -9.99 13.48
C GLY A 100 -8.51 -9.38 12.09
N PRO A 101 -8.04 -8.15 11.85
CA PRO A 101 -8.30 -7.44 10.60
C PRO A 101 -7.37 -7.90 9.47
N THR A 102 -6.59 -8.96 9.70
CA THR A 102 -5.66 -9.57 8.76
C THR A 102 -6.39 -10.50 7.80
N ILE A 103 -6.14 -10.31 6.50
CA ILE A 103 -6.58 -11.25 5.47
C ILE A 103 -5.75 -12.52 5.60
N GLU A 104 -6.39 -13.60 6.02
CA GLU A 104 -5.80 -14.93 6.06
C GLU A 104 -6.22 -15.71 4.82
N LEU A 105 -5.26 -16.01 3.95
CA LEU A 105 -5.52 -16.87 2.80
C LEU A 105 -5.52 -18.33 3.25
N SER A 106 -6.66 -18.98 3.43
CA SER A 106 -6.67 -20.39 3.90
C SER A 106 -6.13 -21.41 2.88
N SER A 107 -6.06 -21.03 1.61
CA SER A 107 -5.81 -21.94 0.47
C SER A 107 -4.57 -21.56 -0.34
N TYR A 108 -4.13 -22.46 -1.21
CA TYR A 108 -3.08 -22.23 -2.19
C TYR A 108 -3.68 -21.78 -3.53
N TYR A 109 -3.08 -20.78 -4.17
CA TYR A 109 -3.58 -20.10 -5.38
C TYR A 109 -2.55 -20.21 -6.51
N PRO A 110 -2.44 -21.39 -7.16
CA PRO A 110 -1.37 -21.66 -8.12
C PRO A 110 -1.47 -20.84 -9.40
N LEU A 111 -2.66 -20.35 -9.77
CA LEU A 111 -2.90 -19.65 -11.04
C LEU A 111 -3.05 -18.14 -10.87
N LEU A 112 -3.11 -17.63 -9.63
CA LEU A 112 -3.42 -16.23 -9.37
C LEU A 112 -2.23 -15.35 -9.77
N THR A 113 -2.38 -14.64 -10.88
CA THR A 113 -1.34 -13.77 -11.45
C THR A 113 -1.54 -12.31 -11.09
N ASN A 114 -2.78 -11.87 -10.88
CA ASN A 114 -3.10 -10.50 -10.53
C ASN A 114 -4.05 -10.47 -9.33
N LEU A 115 -3.65 -9.74 -8.28
CA LEU A 115 -4.46 -9.53 -7.10
C LEU A 115 -4.57 -8.04 -6.80
N CYS A 116 -5.79 -7.56 -6.66
CA CYS A 116 -6.11 -6.23 -6.17
C CYS A 116 -7.02 -6.37 -4.94
N ILE A 117 -6.55 -5.88 -3.79
CA ILE A 117 -7.34 -5.80 -2.56
C ILE A 117 -7.28 -4.35 -2.12
N ASN A 118 -8.41 -3.65 -2.14
CA ASN A 118 -8.48 -2.27 -1.70
C ASN A 118 -9.73 -2.05 -0.84
N GLY A 119 -9.56 -1.95 0.46
CA GLY A 119 -10.66 -1.81 1.40
C GLY A 119 -10.23 -1.09 2.67
N SER A 120 -11.19 -0.62 3.46
CA SER A 120 -10.90 -0.06 4.78
C SER A 120 -10.59 -1.18 5.77
N ASN A 121 -9.73 -0.87 6.75
CA ASN A 121 -9.31 -1.79 7.81
C ASN A 121 -8.67 -3.11 7.33
N VAL A 122 -8.18 -3.19 6.09
CA VAL A 122 -7.45 -4.37 5.61
C VAL A 122 -6.03 -4.39 6.20
N PHE A 123 -5.67 -5.49 6.84
CA PHE A 123 -4.28 -5.85 7.12
C PHE A 123 -3.88 -7.01 6.22
N LEU A 124 -2.68 -6.95 5.66
CA LEU A 124 -2.21 -7.98 4.74
C LEU A 124 -0.80 -8.39 5.10
N ASP A 125 -0.61 -9.68 5.41
CA ASP A 125 0.71 -10.27 5.54
C ASP A 125 1.26 -10.63 4.17
N LEU A 126 2.35 -9.97 3.77
CA LEU A 126 2.94 -10.14 2.46
C LEU A 126 3.63 -11.51 2.28
N ASP A 127 4.20 -12.07 3.35
CA ASP A 127 4.87 -13.38 3.28
C ASP A 127 3.85 -14.50 3.12
N ASP A 128 2.77 -14.45 3.92
CA ASP A 128 1.69 -15.41 3.84
C ASP A 128 1.04 -15.41 2.45
N LEU A 129 0.75 -14.20 1.94
CA LEU A 129 0.17 -14.01 0.62
C LEU A 129 1.02 -14.65 -0.48
N LEU A 130 2.31 -14.37 -0.51
CA LEU A 130 3.18 -14.79 -1.59
C LEU A 130 3.60 -16.25 -1.47
N GLY A 131 3.65 -16.81 -0.26
CA GLY A 131 3.78 -18.25 -0.07
C GLY A 131 2.62 -19.02 -0.68
N LYS A 132 1.42 -18.42 -0.70
CA LYS A 132 0.20 -19.04 -1.23
C LYS A 132 -0.10 -18.70 -2.69
N CYS A 133 0.39 -17.58 -3.20
CA CYS A 133 0.13 -17.09 -4.56
C CYS A 133 1.41 -17.10 -5.42
N VAL A 134 2.04 -18.27 -5.61
CA VAL A 134 3.37 -18.36 -6.26
C VAL A 134 3.45 -17.82 -7.69
N ALA A 135 2.32 -17.77 -8.40
CA ALA A 135 2.25 -17.25 -9.77
C ALA A 135 2.00 -15.74 -9.83
N LEU A 136 1.93 -15.05 -8.68
CA LEU A 136 1.54 -13.65 -8.60
C LEU A 136 2.58 -12.74 -9.28
N LYS A 137 2.13 -12.01 -10.29
CA LYS A 137 2.94 -11.07 -11.08
C LYS A 137 2.58 -9.63 -10.74
N GLN A 138 1.34 -9.37 -10.33
CA GLN A 138 0.86 -8.03 -10.02
C GLN A 138 0.09 -8.04 -8.70
N LEU A 139 0.49 -7.15 -7.79
CA LEU A 139 -0.14 -6.96 -6.50
C LEU A 139 -0.49 -5.49 -6.32
N LYS A 140 -1.77 -5.21 -6.11
CA LYS A 140 -2.27 -3.90 -5.68
C LYS A 140 -2.94 -4.05 -4.33
N VAL A 141 -2.48 -3.28 -3.35
CA VAL A 141 -2.97 -3.32 -1.97
C VAL A 141 -3.34 -1.91 -1.57
N GLY A 142 -4.58 -1.75 -1.11
CA GLY A 142 -4.99 -0.58 -0.36
C GLY A 142 -5.76 -0.95 0.89
N GLY A 143 -5.52 -0.19 1.95
CA GLY A 143 -6.15 -0.44 3.25
C GLY A 143 -5.30 0.00 4.42
N LYS A 144 -5.43 -0.64 5.57
CA LYS A 144 -4.89 -0.07 6.81
C LYS A 144 -3.40 -0.31 6.98
N LYS A 145 -2.94 -1.56 6.91
CA LYS A 145 -1.52 -1.87 7.17
C LYS A 145 -1.01 -3.07 6.38
N LEU A 146 0.18 -2.93 5.81
CA LEU A 146 0.95 -4.02 5.23
C LEU A 146 1.91 -4.57 6.29
N LEU A 147 1.88 -5.89 6.46
CA LEU A 147 2.64 -6.64 7.46
C LEU A 147 3.62 -7.57 6.77
N ILE A 148 4.66 -7.95 7.50
CA ILE A 148 5.52 -9.09 7.21
C ILE A 148 5.57 -9.97 8.44
N ASN A 149 5.59 -11.29 8.26
CA ASN A 149 5.73 -12.22 9.37
C ASN A 149 7.12 -12.03 10.02
N SER A 150 7.18 -11.92 11.35
CA SER A 150 8.46 -11.81 12.06
C SER A 150 9.28 -13.12 12.00
N ASP A 151 8.61 -14.26 11.86
CA ASP A 151 9.25 -15.59 11.92
C ASP A 151 10.08 -15.90 10.67
N THR A 152 9.73 -15.29 9.53
CA THR A 152 10.49 -15.41 8.28
C THR A 152 11.79 -14.62 8.32
N ILE A 153 11.93 -13.65 9.22
CA ILE A 153 13.15 -12.85 9.38
C ILE A 153 14.24 -13.66 10.09
N THR A 154 13.86 -14.53 11.03
CA THR A 154 14.83 -15.28 11.87
C THR A 154 15.24 -16.62 11.27
N LYS A 155 14.37 -17.26 10.48
CA LYS A 155 14.68 -18.55 9.84
C LYS A 155 15.51 -18.33 8.58
N LYS A 156 16.75 -18.84 8.57
CA LYS A 156 17.69 -18.88 7.42
C LYS A 156 17.20 -19.78 6.26
N SER A 157 15.92 -19.79 5.92
CA SER A 157 15.46 -20.46 4.71
C SER A 157 16.05 -19.75 3.50
N LYS A 158 16.46 -20.53 2.48
CA LYS A 158 16.97 -19.95 1.24
C LYS A 158 15.92 -18.97 0.70
N PRO A 159 16.30 -17.74 0.33
CA PRO A 159 15.33 -16.76 -0.15
C PRO A 159 14.69 -17.28 -1.43
N GLN A 160 13.43 -17.69 -1.36
CA GLN A 160 12.67 -18.00 -2.55
C GLN A 160 12.33 -16.67 -3.22
N HIS A 161 12.92 -16.44 -4.40
CA HIS A 161 12.63 -15.27 -5.20
C HIS A 161 11.22 -15.39 -5.78
N HIS A 162 10.39 -14.38 -5.53
CA HIS A 162 9.04 -14.35 -6.07
C HIS A 162 9.03 -13.67 -7.45
N GLY A 163 8.19 -14.16 -8.36
CA GLY A 163 8.01 -13.62 -9.72
C GLY A 163 7.21 -12.31 -9.79
N LEU A 164 7.10 -11.57 -8.68
CA LEU A 164 6.32 -10.33 -8.61
C LEU A 164 6.98 -9.24 -9.46
N LYS A 165 6.22 -8.63 -10.36
CA LYS A 165 6.71 -7.61 -11.32
C LYS A 165 6.13 -6.23 -11.08
N VAL A 166 4.90 -6.15 -10.57
CA VAL A 166 4.19 -4.89 -10.30
C VAL A 166 3.69 -4.88 -8.87
N LEU A 167 4.06 -3.85 -8.12
CA LEU A 167 3.58 -3.61 -6.76
C LEU A 167 2.99 -2.21 -6.66
N THR A 168 1.73 -2.12 -6.26
CA THR A 168 1.03 -0.86 -6.00
C THR A 168 0.54 -0.85 -4.56
N LEU A 169 1.02 0.11 -3.77
CA LEU A 169 0.59 0.36 -2.40
C LEU A 169 -0.20 1.67 -2.38
N GLU A 170 -1.46 1.60 -1.94
CA GLU A 170 -2.40 2.72 -1.96
C GLU A 170 -3.02 2.95 -0.58
N LYS A 171 -2.93 4.19 -0.05
CA LYS A 171 -3.65 4.61 1.16
C LYS A 171 -3.40 3.69 2.37
N CYS A 172 -2.18 3.16 2.53
CA CYS A 172 -1.85 2.20 3.57
C CYS A 172 -0.65 2.59 4.44
N SER A 173 -0.49 1.90 5.56
CA SER A 173 0.69 2.00 6.41
C SER A 173 1.58 0.78 6.30
N ALA A 174 2.89 0.95 6.46
CA ALA A 174 3.85 -0.16 6.46
C ALA A 174 5.03 0.18 7.36
N ASP A 175 5.57 -0.81 8.06
CA ASP A 175 6.81 -0.64 8.79
C ASP A 175 8.00 -0.57 7.80
N ALA A 176 9.04 0.20 8.12
CA ALA A 176 10.22 0.40 7.28
C ALA A 176 10.88 -0.93 6.89
N LYS A 177 10.84 -1.91 7.80
CA LYS A 177 11.36 -3.27 7.60
C LYS A 177 10.66 -4.01 6.45
N VAL A 178 9.40 -3.67 6.13
CA VAL A 178 8.66 -4.24 5.00
C VAL A 178 9.36 -3.90 3.68
N PHE A 179 9.91 -2.70 3.52
CA PHE A 179 10.61 -2.30 2.30
C PHE A 179 11.96 -3.00 2.12
N ASN A 180 12.69 -3.21 3.22
CA ASN A 180 13.91 -4.01 3.19
C ASN A 180 13.60 -5.47 2.79
N HIS A 181 12.49 -6.00 3.29
CA HIS A 181 12.01 -7.34 2.92
C HIS A 181 11.61 -7.41 1.43
N ILE A 182 10.84 -6.42 0.94
CA ILE A 182 10.46 -6.27 -0.47
C ILE A 182 11.71 -6.25 -1.35
N SER A 183 12.69 -5.44 -0.99
CA SER A 183 13.98 -5.29 -1.69
C SER A 183 14.68 -6.62 -1.88
N PHE A 184 14.73 -7.42 -0.83
CA PHE A 184 15.43 -8.70 -0.84
C PHE A 184 14.69 -9.79 -1.62
N ARG A 185 13.37 -9.89 -1.46
CA ARG A 185 12.56 -10.97 -2.04
C ARG A 185 12.18 -10.74 -3.50
N TYR A 186 11.93 -9.50 -3.92
CA TYR A 186 11.29 -9.18 -5.20
C TYR A 186 12.25 -8.53 -6.20
N ARG A 187 13.34 -9.24 -6.52
CA ARG A 187 14.32 -8.78 -7.52
C ARG A 187 13.76 -8.64 -8.94
N SER A 188 12.62 -9.26 -9.22
CA SER A 188 11.92 -9.16 -10.51
C SER A 188 10.98 -7.95 -10.60
N LEU A 189 10.88 -7.13 -9.54
CA LEU A 189 9.99 -5.98 -9.51
C LEU A 189 10.42 -4.94 -10.54
N LYS A 190 9.55 -4.66 -11.51
CA LYS A 190 9.80 -3.73 -12.62
C LYS A 190 9.06 -2.41 -12.45
N HIS A 191 7.94 -2.43 -11.74
CA HIS A 191 7.08 -1.27 -11.54
C HIS A 191 6.65 -1.23 -10.08
N MET A 192 6.87 -0.08 -9.44
CA MET A 192 6.45 0.16 -8.07
C MET A 192 5.68 1.48 -7.99
N THR A 193 4.51 1.45 -7.39
CA THR A 193 3.70 2.65 -7.13
C THR A 193 3.47 2.78 -5.63
N LEU A 194 3.87 3.91 -5.06
CA LEU A 194 3.71 4.27 -3.66
C LEU A 194 2.79 5.49 -3.59
N ASN A 195 1.51 5.25 -3.31
CA ASN A 195 0.48 6.27 -3.27
C ASN A 195 -0.13 6.39 -1.87
N THR A 196 -0.01 7.56 -1.25
CA THR A 196 -0.57 7.82 0.08
C THR A 196 -0.12 6.77 1.10
N LEU A 197 1.20 6.65 1.26
CA LEU A 197 1.83 5.63 2.08
C LEU A 197 2.37 6.23 3.37
N HIS A 198 1.95 5.67 4.50
CA HIS A 198 2.53 5.92 5.82
C HIS A 198 3.63 4.92 6.12
N VAL A 199 4.85 5.38 6.34
CA VAL A 199 5.96 4.53 6.73
C VAL A 199 6.28 4.73 8.20
N MET A 200 6.26 3.65 8.96
CA MET A 200 6.58 3.65 10.40
C MET A 200 7.96 3.06 10.63
N GLY A 201 8.71 3.61 11.57
CA GLY A 201 9.98 3.02 11.96
C GLY A 201 10.87 3.96 12.77
N PRO A 202 12.00 3.45 13.27
CA PRO A 202 12.93 4.25 14.04
C PRO A 202 13.57 5.32 13.14
N ILE A 203 13.68 6.54 13.67
CA ILE A 203 14.44 7.62 13.05
C ILE A 203 15.84 7.61 13.67
N CYS A 204 16.88 7.59 12.85
CA CYS A 204 18.24 7.77 13.32
C CYS A 204 18.39 9.15 13.97
N GLU A 205 18.65 9.20 15.28
CA GLU A 205 18.76 10.47 16.01
C GLU A 205 19.86 11.38 15.46
N LYS A 206 20.94 10.78 14.95
CA LYS A 206 22.07 11.51 14.38
C LYS A 206 21.73 12.16 13.05
N ALA A 207 21.10 11.42 12.15
CA ALA A 207 20.80 11.92 10.82
C ALA A 207 19.43 12.61 10.73
N GLY A 208 18.53 12.36 11.68
CA GLY A 208 17.11 12.67 11.54
C GLY A 208 16.46 11.88 10.40
N CYS A 209 17.00 10.71 10.06
CA CYS A 209 16.62 9.94 8.87
C CYS A 209 15.89 8.65 9.24
N LEU A 210 14.73 8.40 8.64
CA LEU A 210 14.12 7.07 8.56
C LEU A 210 14.49 6.45 7.21
N LEU A 211 15.32 5.41 7.23
CA LEU A 211 15.84 4.78 6.03
C LEU A 211 14.93 3.64 5.53
N LEU A 212 14.59 3.69 4.25
CA LEU A 212 13.99 2.62 3.46
C LEU A 212 15.02 2.08 2.47
N ASP A 213 15.65 0.96 2.81
CA ASP A 213 16.70 0.38 1.97
C ASP A 213 16.14 -0.59 0.92
N MET A 214 15.90 -0.04 -0.27
CA MET A 214 15.46 -0.76 -1.45
C MET A 214 16.56 -0.88 -2.52
N ALA A 215 17.82 -0.87 -2.09
CA ALA A 215 18.99 -0.93 -2.97
C ALA A 215 19.05 -2.17 -3.88
N GLN A 216 18.36 -3.27 -3.54
CA GLN A 216 18.37 -4.50 -4.33
C GLN A 216 17.30 -4.52 -5.43
N ILE A 217 16.38 -3.55 -5.43
CA ILE A 217 15.35 -3.44 -6.46
C ILE A 217 15.95 -2.79 -7.70
N LEU A 218 15.90 -3.52 -8.82
CA LEU A 218 16.21 -3.01 -10.15
C LEU A 218 14.88 -2.75 -10.87
N SER A 219 14.25 -1.62 -10.55
CA SER A 219 12.94 -1.26 -11.12
C SER A 219 13.12 -0.48 -12.42
N ASN A 220 12.22 -0.66 -13.38
CA ASN A 220 12.16 0.22 -14.53
C ASN A 220 11.52 1.56 -14.14
N THR A 221 10.40 1.51 -13.44
CA THR A 221 9.63 2.71 -13.08
C THR A 221 9.30 2.73 -11.60
N LEU A 222 9.48 3.89 -10.97
CA LEU A 222 9.00 4.16 -9.63
C LEU A 222 8.05 5.35 -9.67
N CYS A 223 6.83 5.12 -9.23
CA CYS A 223 5.79 6.14 -9.11
C CYS A 223 5.60 6.49 -7.64
N ILE A 224 5.80 7.75 -7.29
CA ILE A 224 5.67 8.23 -5.91
C ILE A 224 4.65 9.36 -5.88
N ASP A 225 3.71 9.29 -4.95
CA ASP A 225 2.84 10.40 -4.60
C ASP A 225 3.07 10.78 -3.12
N GLN A 226 2.04 10.72 -2.29
CA GLN A 226 2.10 11.18 -0.91
C GLN A 226 2.82 10.16 -0.03
N LEU A 227 4.05 10.48 0.38
CA LEU A 227 4.78 9.74 1.41
C LEU A 227 4.83 10.53 2.71
N TYR A 228 4.68 9.82 3.83
CA TYR A 228 4.86 10.39 5.16
C TYR A 228 5.44 9.35 6.12
N TYR A 229 6.16 9.84 7.11
CA TYR A 229 6.91 9.00 8.04
C TYR A 229 6.59 9.35 9.49
N SER A 230 6.62 8.35 10.36
CA SER A 230 6.54 8.55 11.80
C SER A 230 7.38 7.53 12.55
N THR A 231 7.69 7.84 13.81
CA THR A 231 8.15 6.83 14.76
C THR A 231 7.02 5.87 15.14
N GLU A 232 7.39 4.72 15.70
CA GLU A 232 6.43 3.68 16.13
C GLU A 232 5.45 4.18 17.21
N TYR A 233 4.19 3.73 17.10
CA TYR A 233 3.16 3.60 18.15
C TYR A 233 2.84 4.82 19.04
N GLY A 234 2.48 5.94 18.43
CA GLY A 234 1.55 6.85 19.10
C GLY A 234 0.40 7.18 18.16
N GLU A 235 -0.82 7.25 18.69
CA GLU A 235 -1.98 7.92 18.08
C GLU A 235 -1.74 9.44 17.92
N PHE A 236 -0.52 9.83 17.57
CA PHE A 236 -0.21 11.19 17.25
C PHE A 236 -0.93 11.48 15.94
N GLY A 237 -1.94 12.33 16.03
CA GLY A 237 -2.63 12.85 14.87
C GLY A 237 -1.63 13.32 13.81
N ILE A 238 -2.10 13.36 12.56
CA ILE A 238 -1.43 13.80 11.32
C ILE A 238 -0.37 14.90 11.50
N LYS A 239 -0.58 15.77 12.49
CA LYS A 239 0.30 16.82 12.97
C LYS A 239 1.75 16.41 13.24
N CYS A 240 2.13 15.16 13.49
CA CYS A 240 3.52 14.80 13.80
C CYS A 240 4.31 14.18 12.63
N ASN A 241 3.68 14.01 11.47
CA ASN A 241 4.30 13.31 10.36
C ASN A 241 5.50 14.08 9.78
N ILE A 242 6.54 13.33 9.41
CA ILE A 242 7.60 13.79 8.52
C ILE A 242 7.05 13.71 7.10
N CYS A 243 7.18 14.79 6.34
CA CYS A 243 6.65 14.86 4.98
C CYS A 243 7.73 15.12 3.92
N ARG A 244 9.00 14.97 4.28
CA ARG A 244 10.13 15.10 3.36
C ARG A 244 10.71 13.74 3.03
N THR A 245 10.94 13.51 1.76
CA THR A 245 11.58 12.30 1.25
C THR A 245 12.82 12.68 0.46
N LEU A 246 13.96 12.11 0.83
CA LEU A 246 15.15 12.08 -0.01
C LEU A 246 15.09 10.81 -0.87
N LEU A 247 15.17 10.97 -2.19
CA LEU A 247 15.40 9.87 -3.12
C LEU A 247 16.89 9.76 -3.38
N SER A 248 17.46 8.58 -3.12
CA SER A 248 18.88 8.30 -3.36
C SER A 248 19.03 7.02 -4.17
N GLN A 249 20.00 7.03 -5.08
CA GLN A 249 20.27 5.90 -5.99
C GLN A 249 21.68 5.38 -5.81
N LEU A 250 21.83 4.06 -5.89
CA LEU A 250 23.13 3.44 -6.08
C LEU A 250 23.75 3.84 -7.42
N TYR A 251 25.01 4.25 -7.39
CA TYR A 251 25.81 4.46 -8.59
C TYR A 251 26.22 3.11 -9.21
N ASP A 252 26.32 3.05 -10.55
CA ASP A 252 26.97 1.94 -11.29
C ASP A 252 28.50 2.02 -11.12
N ALA A 253 29.00 2.08 -9.89
CA ALA A 253 30.44 2.04 -9.64
C ALA A 253 30.93 0.60 -9.93
N PRO A 254 32.08 0.43 -10.59
CA PRO A 254 32.68 -0.88 -10.77
C PRO A 254 32.79 -1.61 -9.43
N LEU A 255 32.53 -2.91 -9.42
CA LEU A 255 32.52 -3.84 -8.28
C LEU A 255 33.85 -3.92 -7.49
N SER A 256 34.82 -3.02 -7.69
CA SER A 256 35.96 -2.94 -6.78
C SER A 256 35.45 -2.55 -5.39
N ASP A 257 36.00 -3.17 -4.34
CA ASP A 257 35.60 -3.13 -2.92
C ASP A 257 35.48 -1.74 -2.25
N GLU A 258 35.42 -0.66 -3.02
CA GLU A 258 35.16 0.68 -2.53
C GLU A 258 33.69 0.86 -2.10
N LYS A 259 33.52 1.47 -0.94
CA LYS A 259 32.23 1.80 -0.31
C LYS A 259 31.23 2.32 -1.34
N LYS A 260 30.08 1.63 -1.49
CA LYS A 260 28.98 2.05 -2.38
C LYS A 260 28.63 3.52 -2.13
N LYS A 261 28.87 4.36 -3.13
CA LYS A 261 28.48 5.78 -3.09
C LYS A 261 27.05 5.91 -3.62
N PHE A 262 26.21 6.59 -2.86
CA PHE A 262 24.87 6.98 -3.28
C PHE A 262 24.90 8.43 -3.74
N HIS A 263 24.17 8.73 -4.81
CA HIS A 263 23.90 10.11 -5.18
C HIS A 263 22.45 10.45 -4.88
N ASN A 264 22.24 11.70 -4.47
CA ASN A 264 20.90 12.22 -4.24
C ASN A 264 20.26 12.46 -5.61
N ILE A 265 19.14 11.78 -5.87
CA ILE A 265 18.35 11.98 -7.08
C ILE A 265 17.56 13.27 -6.89
N ASP A 266 16.72 13.31 -5.84
CA ASP A 266 15.71 14.33 -5.67
C ASP A 266 15.25 14.44 -4.22
N TRP A 267 14.74 15.62 -3.87
CA TRP A 267 13.98 15.83 -2.65
C TRP A 267 12.52 16.04 -2.97
N LEU A 268 11.66 15.27 -2.31
CA LEU A 268 10.21 15.41 -2.36
C LEU A 268 9.70 16.01 -1.07
N ASN A 269 8.61 16.77 -1.19
CA ASN A 269 7.89 17.32 -0.07
C ASN A 269 6.39 17.09 -0.27
N THR A 270 5.80 16.34 0.65
CA THR A 270 4.35 16.17 0.80
C THR A 270 3.84 17.28 1.72
N TYR A 271 2.76 17.94 1.35
CA TYR A 271 2.12 18.91 2.23
C TYR A 271 0.61 18.87 2.11
N GLU A 272 -0.05 19.24 3.21
CA GLU A 272 -1.47 19.49 3.25
C GLU A 272 -1.73 20.94 2.89
N TYR A 273 -2.80 21.16 2.14
CA TYR A 273 -3.31 22.48 1.82
C TYR A 273 -4.82 22.47 1.99
N TYR A 274 -5.35 23.62 2.39
CA TYR A 274 -6.79 23.79 2.52
C TYR A 274 -7.42 23.82 1.14
N TRP A 275 -8.32 22.86 0.88
CA TRP A 275 -9.22 22.84 -0.26
C TRP A 275 -10.59 23.33 0.22
N SER A 276 -11.42 23.85 -0.69
CA SER A 276 -12.74 24.40 -0.38
C SER A 276 -13.56 23.50 0.56
N SER A 277 -14.43 24.11 1.37
CA SER A 277 -15.39 23.40 2.23
C SER A 277 -14.78 22.64 3.43
N GLY A 278 -13.65 23.12 3.98
CA GLY A 278 -13.06 22.51 5.17
C GLY A 278 -12.27 21.23 4.90
N ILE A 279 -12.09 20.85 3.64
CA ILE A 279 -11.42 19.62 3.25
C ILE A 279 -9.92 19.94 3.07
N TYR A 280 -9.05 19.23 3.79
CA TYR A 280 -7.62 19.31 3.51
C TYR A 280 -7.27 18.30 2.42
N ARG A 281 -6.62 18.78 1.36
CA ARG A 281 -6.02 17.93 0.34
C ARG A 281 -4.52 17.84 0.58
N ARG A 282 -3.92 16.77 0.07
CA ARG A 282 -2.49 16.54 0.11
C ARG A 282 -1.91 16.62 -1.29
N LYS A 283 -0.67 17.06 -1.39
CA LYS A 283 0.08 17.10 -2.63
C LYS A 283 1.54 16.78 -2.37
N ALA A 284 2.13 15.93 -3.20
CA ALA A 284 3.56 15.73 -3.27
C ALA A 284 4.16 16.63 -4.34
N THR A 285 5.32 17.22 -4.08
CA THR A 285 6.04 18.04 -5.06
C THR A 285 7.54 17.81 -4.96
N LYS A 286 8.23 17.90 -6.10
CA LYS A 286 9.69 17.99 -6.14
C LYS A 286 10.12 19.34 -5.59
N LEU A 287 11.11 19.36 -4.71
CA LEU A 287 11.73 20.62 -4.27
C LEU A 287 12.51 21.24 -5.42
N SER A 288 12.49 22.58 -5.51
CA SER A 288 13.40 23.31 -6.39
C SER A 288 14.87 23.07 -5.98
N ASN A 289 15.82 23.30 -6.89
CA ASN A 289 17.25 23.14 -6.60
C ASN A 289 17.69 23.90 -5.34
N LYS A 290 17.18 25.14 -5.15
CA LYS A 290 17.42 25.93 -3.93
C LYS A 290 16.86 25.24 -2.69
N GLY A 291 15.62 24.74 -2.76
CA GLY A 291 14.99 24.01 -1.66
C GLY A 291 15.70 22.71 -1.30
N ALA A 292 16.16 21.97 -2.31
CA ALA A 292 16.95 20.75 -2.15
C ALA A 292 18.31 21.05 -1.49
N LYS A 293 19.01 22.11 -1.93
CA LYS A 293 20.28 22.56 -1.32
C LYS A 293 20.09 22.93 0.16
N ILE A 294 19.06 23.72 0.47
CA ILE A 294 18.72 24.09 1.86
C ILE A 294 18.45 22.84 2.71
N ALA A 295 17.64 21.89 2.19
CA ALA A 295 17.36 20.64 2.89
C ALA A 295 18.65 19.85 3.15
N TYR A 296 19.50 19.70 2.15
CA TYR A 296 20.77 19.00 2.26
C TYR A 296 21.70 19.62 3.31
N GLU A 297 21.96 20.94 3.23
CA GLU A 297 22.79 21.66 4.21
C GLU A 297 22.20 21.63 5.63
N TYR A 298 20.87 21.59 5.71
CA TYR A 298 20.17 21.44 6.99
C TYR A 298 20.46 20.07 7.62
N TYR A 299 20.23 18.98 6.89
CA TYR A 299 20.34 17.63 7.42
C TYR A 299 21.78 17.14 7.60
N GLN A 300 22.75 17.72 6.90
CA GLN A 300 24.19 17.49 7.19
C GLN A 300 24.57 17.90 8.62
N ASN A 301 23.87 18.88 9.19
CA ASN A 301 24.11 19.42 10.52
C ASN A 301 22.91 19.19 11.46
N PHE A 302 22.20 18.07 11.30
CA PHE A 302 20.93 17.84 11.98
C PHE A 302 21.04 17.87 13.51
N GLN A 303 22.02 17.16 14.10
CA GLN A 303 22.17 17.10 15.56
C GLN A 303 22.46 18.47 16.20
N SER A 304 23.41 19.22 15.64
CA SER A 304 23.78 20.52 16.19
C SER A 304 22.63 21.52 16.13
N LYS A 305 21.75 21.40 15.12
CA LYS A 305 20.55 22.26 14.99
C LYS A 305 19.40 21.85 15.92
N LYS A 306 19.31 20.58 16.32
CA LYS A 306 18.24 20.07 17.20
C LYS A 306 18.40 20.57 18.65
N ILE A 307 19.64 20.67 19.14
CA ILE A 307 19.96 21.02 20.54
C ILE A 307 19.54 22.46 20.88
N GLY A 308 19.52 23.38 19.91
CA GLY A 308 19.19 24.79 20.14
C GLY A 308 17.70 25.13 20.27
N GLN A 309 16.77 24.18 20.04
CA GLN A 309 15.35 24.51 19.85
C GLN A 309 14.36 23.69 20.67
N THR A 310 14.85 22.81 21.55
CA THR A 310 14.03 21.94 22.42
C THR A 310 13.15 22.69 23.44
N LEU A 311 13.17 24.03 23.49
CA LEU A 311 12.64 24.81 24.63
C LEU A 311 11.27 25.50 24.44
N ASN A 312 10.67 25.64 23.24
CA ASN A 312 9.46 26.50 23.08
C ASN A 312 8.35 25.98 22.13
N HIS A 313 8.28 24.69 21.81
CA HIS A 313 7.59 24.21 20.60
C HIS A 313 6.15 23.68 20.75
N GLY A 314 5.57 23.67 21.95
CA GLY A 314 4.25 23.07 22.18
C GLY A 314 3.04 23.81 21.58
N ARG A 315 3.12 25.11 21.27
CA ARG A 315 1.92 25.92 20.91
C ARG A 315 1.95 26.64 19.54
N LEU A 316 3.07 26.68 18.83
CA LEU A 316 3.24 27.61 17.69
C LEU A 316 2.83 27.07 16.31
N CYS A 317 2.35 25.83 16.20
CA CYS A 317 2.00 25.26 14.88
C CYS A 317 0.76 25.87 14.20
N TYR A 318 0.07 26.83 14.85
CA TYR A 318 -1.15 27.45 14.34
C TYR A 318 -0.99 28.93 13.92
N GLY A 319 0.21 29.50 14.04
CA GLY A 319 0.46 30.86 13.57
C GLY A 319 0.57 30.91 12.05
N GLY A 320 -0.23 31.76 11.38
CA GLY A 320 -0.33 31.89 9.92
C GLY A 320 0.93 32.35 9.18
N ASN A 321 2.13 32.24 9.76
CA ASN A 321 3.38 32.49 9.07
C ASN A 321 3.90 31.19 8.41
N PRO A 322 3.82 31.07 7.08
CA PRO A 322 4.25 29.87 6.36
C PRO A 322 5.75 29.56 6.51
N GLU A 323 6.59 30.56 6.79
CA GLU A 323 8.03 30.35 7.01
C GLU A 323 8.31 29.60 8.31
N ILE A 324 7.55 29.89 9.37
CA ILE A 324 7.66 29.19 10.66
C ILE A 324 7.23 27.73 10.47
N GLY A 325 6.13 27.50 9.75
CA GLY A 325 5.67 26.15 9.42
C GLY A 325 6.69 25.35 8.60
N TYR A 326 7.37 25.99 7.65
CA TYR A 326 8.41 25.35 6.84
C TYR A 326 9.63 24.92 7.69
N LYS A 327 10.12 25.81 8.56
CA LYS A 327 11.22 25.50 9.49
C LYS A 327 10.82 24.37 10.43
N TYR A 328 9.61 24.40 10.99
CA TYR A 328 9.12 23.36 11.90
C TYR A 328 9.18 21.96 11.29
N LYS A 329 8.84 21.83 10.00
CA LYS A 329 8.88 20.55 9.28
C LYS A 329 10.30 19.98 9.13
N LEU A 330 11.35 20.82 9.10
CA LEU A 330 12.75 20.36 9.00
C LEU A 330 13.23 19.65 10.28
N TYR A 331 12.77 20.08 11.46
CA TYR A 331 13.18 19.48 12.75
C TYR A 331 12.67 18.05 12.95
N ARG A 332 11.62 17.66 12.24
CA ARG A 332 11.02 16.33 12.38
C ARG A 332 11.89 15.23 11.76
N GLY A 333 12.85 15.60 10.90
CA GLY A 333 13.64 14.66 10.13
C GLY A 333 13.14 14.52 8.69
N TYR A 334 13.57 13.46 8.02
CA TYR A 334 13.19 13.09 6.66
C TYR A 334 13.16 11.56 6.53
N GLY A 335 12.42 11.05 5.55
CA GLY A 335 12.56 9.67 5.10
C GLY A 335 13.55 9.61 3.94
N GLU A 336 14.37 8.57 3.87
CA GLU A 336 15.26 8.31 2.73
C GLU A 336 14.82 7.03 2.02
N LEU A 337 14.53 7.14 0.72
CA LEU A 337 14.25 6.00 -0.14
C LEU A 337 15.53 5.68 -0.94
N ARG A 338 16.30 4.70 -0.46
CA ARG A 338 17.50 4.21 -1.15
C ARG A 338 17.11 3.17 -2.17
N LEU A 339 17.47 3.41 -3.41
CA LEU A 339 17.03 2.60 -4.55
C LEU A 339 18.24 2.01 -5.27
N GLY A 340 18.04 0.84 -5.87
CA GLY A 340 18.96 0.29 -6.85
C GLY A 340 18.90 1.09 -8.15
N LYS A 341 19.19 0.45 -9.29
CA LYS A 341 19.08 1.12 -10.59
C LYS A 341 17.62 1.33 -10.97
N ILE A 342 17.22 2.58 -11.15
CA ILE A 342 15.92 2.98 -11.67
C ILE A 342 16.10 3.77 -12.96
N LYS A 343 15.24 3.51 -13.95
CA LYS A 343 15.25 4.26 -15.22
C LYS A 343 14.42 5.53 -15.10
N ASP A 344 13.17 5.39 -14.65
CA ASP A 344 12.21 6.49 -14.60
C ASP A 344 11.63 6.65 -13.20
N VAL A 345 11.67 7.88 -12.68
CA VAL A 345 10.99 8.27 -11.43
C VAL A 345 9.90 9.26 -11.78
N ASN A 346 8.65 8.86 -11.56
CA ASN A 346 7.47 9.68 -11.79
C ASN A 346 6.90 10.14 -10.46
N ILE A 347 6.76 11.46 -10.31
CA ILE A 347 6.04 12.04 -9.17
C ILE A 347 4.61 12.24 -9.62
N ILE A 348 3.72 11.33 -9.23
CA ILE A 348 2.33 11.41 -9.66
C ILE A 348 1.59 12.36 -8.72
N CYS A 349 1.22 13.54 -9.22
CA CYS A 349 0.16 14.33 -8.61
C CYS A 349 -1.16 13.90 -9.27
N VAL A 350 -1.79 12.82 -8.80
CA VAL A 350 -3.15 12.52 -9.29
C VAL A 350 -4.00 13.70 -8.83
N SER A 351 -4.45 14.51 -9.78
CA SER A 351 -5.53 15.44 -9.54
C SER A 351 -6.79 14.60 -9.35
N ASP A 352 -7.42 14.69 -8.18
CA ASP A 352 -8.74 14.09 -7.88
C ASP A 352 -9.87 14.72 -8.73
N ASP A 353 -9.57 15.19 -9.94
CA ASP A 353 -10.46 15.98 -10.80
C ASP A 353 -11.38 15.10 -11.67
N ASN A 354 -11.49 13.80 -11.35
CA ASN A 354 -12.47 12.89 -11.93
C ASN A 354 -13.57 12.46 -10.93
N GLU A 355 -13.85 13.29 -9.91
CA GLU A 355 -15.09 13.17 -9.08
C GLU A 355 -16.23 14.04 -9.63
#